data_AF-A0A6A4GIQ9-F1
#
_entry.id   AF-A0A6A4GIQ9-F1
#
_cell.length_a   1.000
_cell.length_b   1.000
_cell.length_c   1.000
_cell.angle_alpha   90.00
_cell.angle_beta   90.00
_cell.angle_gamma   90.00
#
_symmetry.space_group_name_H-M   'P 1'
#
loop_
_entity.id
_entity.type
_entity.pdbx_description
1 polymer ?
#
loop_
_entity_poly.entity_id
_entity_poly.type
_entity_poly.pdbx_seq_one_letter_code
_entity_poly.pdbx_strand_id
1 'polypeptide(L)'
;LLVLEYLGGKGGGMNAKRCQDQVLQGCFLHFWKDMESERKGVYFQQHGALSHKAKTTLKWLNSHGIFIFPQLPSSPDLSPIEPVWHKLKTHLRAQ
;
A
#
# COMPACT_ATOMS: atom_id res chain seq x y z
N LEU A 1 18.61 -1.07 4.01
CA LEU A 1 17.94 -1.16 2.70
C LEU A 1 17.24 -2.51 2.64
N LEU A 2 15.91 -2.56 2.72
CA LEU A 2 15.15 -3.80 2.49
C LEU A 2 15.10 -4.03 0.98
N VAL A 3 15.89 -4.98 0.49
CA VAL A 3 15.78 -5.43 -0.90
C VAL A 3 14.59 -6.39 -0.96
N LEU A 4 13.44 -5.92 -1.46
CA LEU A 4 12.36 -6.83 -1.84
C LEU A 4 12.82 -7.59 -3.08
N GLU A 5 13.07 -8.90 -2.94
CA GLU A 5 13.27 -9.76 -4.10
C GLU A 5 11.99 -9.80 -4.94
N TYR A 6 12.00 -9.05 -6.04
CA TYR A 6 10.89 -8.98 -6.97
C TYR A 6 11.00 -10.12 -7.98
N LEU A 7 10.36 -11.26 -7.69
CA LEU A 7 10.27 -12.42 -8.61
C LEU A 7 9.30 -12.21 -9.80
N GLY A 8 8.88 -10.97 -10.06
CA GLY A 8 7.80 -10.66 -10.99
C GLY A 8 8.26 -10.53 -12.44
N GLY A 9 8.30 -11.64 -13.17
CA GLY A 9 8.54 -11.63 -14.63
C GLY A 9 7.78 -12.69 -15.44
N LYS A 10 7.32 -13.80 -14.82
CA LYS A 10 6.68 -14.92 -15.53
C LYS A 10 5.43 -15.48 -14.84
N GLY A 11 4.46 -14.62 -14.50
CA GLY A 11 3.06 -15.07 -14.29
C GLY A 11 2.48 -15.02 -12.87
N GLY A 12 3.08 -14.32 -11.91
CA GLY A 12 2.48 -14.16 -10.59
C GLY A 12 2.50 -12.70 -10.13
N GLY A 13 1.57 -11.88 -10.62
CA GLY A 13 1.41 -10.51 -10.15
C GLY A 13 1.19 -10.40 -8.63
N MET A 14 1.09 -9.18 -8.10
CA MET A 14 0.85 -8.96 -6.68
C MET A 14 -0.53 -9.54 -6.28
N ASN A 15 -0.53 -10.64 -5.53
CA ASN A 15 -1.74 -11.25 -4.98
C ASN A 15 -1.94 -10.84 -3.50
N ALA A 16 -3.10 -11.17 -2.94
CA ALA A 16 -3.44 -10.79 -1.56
C ALA A 16 -2.44 -11.30 -0.52
N LYS A 17 -2.00 -12.57 -0.64
CA LYS A 17 -1.03 -13.16 0.29
C LYS A 17 0.33 -12.47 0.22
N ARG A 18 0.84 -12.23 -1.00
CA ARG A 18 2.11 -11.52 -1.18
C ARG A 18 2.03 -10.07 -0.69
N CYS A 19 0.90 -9.39 -0.93
CA CYS A 19 0.66 -8.06 -0.39
C CYS A 19 0.69 -8.06 1.14
N GLN A 20 0.02 -9.02 1.78
CA GLN A 20 0.05 -9.15 3.24
C GLN A 20 1.47 -9.41 3.75
N ASP A 21 2.16 -10.41 3.20
CA ASP A 21 3.46 -10.85 3.71
C ASP A 21 4.56 -9.79 3.45
N GLN A 22 4.65 -9.25 2.24
CA GLN A 22 5.77 -8.40 1.82
C GLN A 22 5.54 -6.92 2.10
N VAL A 23 4.29 -6.45 1.99
CA VAL A 23 3.97 -5.03 2.12
C VAL A 23 3.41 -4.74 3.50
N LEU A 24 2.27 -5.34 3.84
CA LEU A 24 1.56 -5.03 5.07
C LEU A 24 2.36 -5.43 6.32
N GLN A 25 2.79 -6.69 6.37
CA GLN A 25 3.61 -7.21 7.46
C GLN A 25 5.06 -6.75 7.36
N GLY A 26 5.61 -6.68 6.15
CA GLY A 26 7.03 -6.44 5.90
C GLY A 26 7.48 -5.01 6.23
N CYS A 27 6.91 -4.00 5.58
CA CYS A 27 7.35 -2.61 5.75
C CYS A 27 6.28 -1.70 6.39
N PHE A 28 5.00 -1.98 6.15
CA PHE A 28 3.93 -1.06 6.52
C PHE A 28 3.57 -1.11 8.01
N LEU A 29 3.48 -2.28 8.64
CA LEU A 29 3.00 -2.41 10.02
C LEU A 29 3.83 -1.61 11.02
N HIS A 30 5.15 -1.62 10.87
CA HIS A 30 6.03 -0.86 11.76
C HIS A 30 5.78 0.64 11.60
N PHE A 31 5.78 1.12 10.35
CA PHE A 31 5.49 2.52 10.03
C PHE A 31 4.12 2.97 10.54
N TRP A 32 3.10 2.13 10.41
CA TRP A 32 1.75 2.43 10.92
C TRP A 32 1.75 2.64 12.43
N LYS A 33 2.43 1.77 13.19
CA LYS A 33 2.51 1.89 14.66
C LYS A 33 3.18 3.20 15.07
N ASP A 34 4.24 3.59 14.39
CA ASP A 34 4.94 4.84 14.67
C ASP A 34 4.04 6.05 14.36
N MET A 35 3.36 6.03 13.21
CA MET A 35 2.43 7.08 12.80
C MET A 35 1.25 7.24 13.76
N GLU A 36 0.61 6.14 14.15
CA GLU A 36 -0.54 6.18 15.07
C GLU A 36 -0.09 6.63 16.47
N SER A 37 1.12 6.27 16.90
CA SER A 37 1.70 6.74 18.16
C SER A 37 1.98 8.24 18.15
N GLU A 38 2.52 8.79 17.05
CA GLU A 38 2.88 10.20 16.92
C GLU A 38 1.67 11.11 16.71
N ARG A 39 0.79 10.75 15.76
CA ARG A 39 -0.27 11.64 15.28
C ARG A 39 -1.64 11.35 15.87
N LYS A 40 -1.93 10.07 16.16
CA LYS A 40 -3.23 9.50 16.57
C LYS A 40 -4.36 9.78 15.57
N GLY A 41 -5.27 8.82 15.42
CA GLY A 41 -6.46 8.97 14.59
C GLY A 41 -6.15 9.12 13.10
N VAL A 42 -5.08 8.46 12.61
CA VAL A 42 -4.75 8.48 11.20
C VAL A 42 -5.58 7.45 10.43
N TYR A 43 -5.73 7.69 9.12
CA TYR A 43 -6.44 6.79 8.21
C TYR A 43 -5.52 6.32 7.10
N PHE A 44 -5.58 5.03 6.78
CA PHE A 44 -4.83 4.41 5.71
C PHE A 44 -5.57 4.53 4.38
N GLN A 45 -5.03 5.29 3.43
CA GLN A 45 -5.56 5.35 2.07
C GLN A 45 -4.91 4.27 1.19
N GLN A 46 -5.73 3.51 0.47
CA GLN A 46 -5.30 2.48 -0.49
C GLN A 46 -6.17 2.48 -1.73
N HIS A 47 -5.58 2.20 -2.89
CA HIS A 47 -6.34 2.08 -4.14
C HIS A 47 -7.11 0.75 -4.22
N GLY A 48 -8.11 0.70 -5.11
CA GLY A 48 -9.06 -0.41 -5.24
C GLY A 48 -8.55 -1.70 -5.90
N ALA A 49 -7.25 -2.01 -5.86
CA ALA A 49 -6.75 -3.27 -6.43
C ALA A 49 -7.36 -4.50 -5.72
N LEU A 50 -7.51 -5.58 -6.49
CA LEU A 50 -8.11 -6.83 -6.00
C LEU A 50 -7.36 -7.43 -4.80
N SER A 51 -6.02 -7.32 -4.77
CA SER A 51 -5.20 -7.75 -3.63
C SER A 51 -5.50 -6.98 -2.34
N HIS A 52 -5.82 -5.69 -2.45
CA HIS A 52 -6.10 -4.79 -1.32
C HIS A 52 -7.53 -4.97 -0.80
N LYS A 53 -8.47 -5.20 -1.72
CA LYS A 53 -9.88 -5.46 -1.41
C LYS A 53 -10.19 -6.93 -1.05
N ALA A 54 -9.20 -7.82 -1.13
CA ALA A 54 -9.39 -9.22 -0.78
C ALA A 54 -9.85 -9.35 0.69
N LYS A 55 -10.78 -10.27 0.95
CA LYS A 55 -11.34 -10.50 2.30
C LYS A 55 -10.26 -10.73 3.35
N THR A 56 -9.22 -11.49 3.00
CA THR A 56 -8.10 -11.78 3.88
C THR A 56 -7.30 -10.51 4.21
N THR A 57 -7.10 -9.64 3.23
CA THR A 57 -6.37 -8.37 3.40
C THR A 57 -7.14 -7.39 4.28
N LEU A 58 -8.45 -7.23 4.02
CA LEU A 58 -9.31 -6.39 4.85
C LEU A 58 -9.40 -6.91 6.29
N LYS A 59 -9.47 -8.23 6.48
CA LYS A 59 -9.43 -8.85 7.81
C LYS A 59 -8.11 -8.56 8.52
N TRP A 60 -6.99 -8.66 7.81
CA TRP A 60 -5.66 -8.36 8.36
C TRP A 60 -5.59 -6.91 8.84
N LEU A 61 -6.02 -5.94 8.02
CA LEU A 61 -6.04 -4.52 8.37
C LEU A 61 -6.89 -4.25 9.61
N ASN A 62 -8.11 -4.81 9.65
CA ASN A 62 -9.01 -4.67 10.79
C ASN A 62 -8.42 -5.30 12.07
N SER A 63 -7.79 -6.48 11.98
CA SER A 63 -7.18 -7.14 13.14
C SER A 63 -6.00 -6.38 13.75
N HIS A 64 -5.41 -5.45 13.00
CA HIS A 64 -4.31 -4.59 13.46
C HIS A 64 -4.78 -3.17 13.80
N GLY A 65 -6.10 -2.91 13.85
CA GLY A 65 -6.65 -1.61 14.19
C GLY A 65 -6.38 -0.54 13.14
N ILE A 66 -6.17 -0.92 11.88
CA ILE A 66 -5.88 0.01 10.77
C ILE A 66 -7.20 0.45 10.14
N PHE A 67 -7.54 1.72 10.29
CA PHE A 67 -8.73 2.30 9.69
C PHE A 67 -8.47 2.71 8.24
N ILE A 68 -9.27 2.20 7.31
CA ILE A 68 -9.14 2.51 5.89
C ILE A 68 -9.87 3.83 5.59
N PHE A 69 -9.20 4.74 4.90
CA PHE A 69 -9.81 5.96 4.38
C PHE A 69 -10.84 5.61 3.29
N PRO A 70 -12.08 6.14 3.35
CA PRO A 70 -13.08 5.89 2.33
C PRO A 70 -12.69 6.56 1.02
N GLN A 71 -12.30 5.78 0.01
CA GLN A 71 -11.93 6.29 -1.30
C GLN A 71 -13.05 6.08 -2.32
N LEU A 72 -13.31 7.11 -3.15
CA LEU A 72 -14.23 7.00 -4.28
C LEU A 72 -13.67 6.02 -5.34
N PRO A 73 -14.49 5.13 -5.91
CA PRO A 73 -14.08 4.27 -7.01
C PRO A 73 -13.57 5.09 -8.20
N SER A 74 -12.51 4.62 -8.86
CA SER A 74 -11.99 5.20 -10.11
C SER A 74 -11.57 6.68 -10.02
N SER A 75 -11.09 7.13 -8.86
CA SER A 75 -10.57 8.50 -8.66
C SER A 75 -9.07 8.48 -8.35
N PRO A 76 -8.20 8.19 -9.34
CA PRO A 76 -6.75 8.20 -9.13
C PRO A 76 -6.25 9.59 -8.72
N ASP A 77 -6.85 10.66 -9.25
CA ASP A 77 -6.48 12.06 -8.97
C ASP A 77 -6.65 12.45 -7.49
N LEU A 78 -7.44 11.69 -6.74
CA LEU A 78 -7.65 11.90 -5.30
C LEU A 78 -6.63 11.14 -4.43
N SER A 79 -5.69 10.41 -5.05
CA SER A 79 -4.63 9.75 -4.31
C SER A 79 -3.37 10.61 -4.26
N PRO A 80 -2.86 10.96 -3.06
CA PRO A 80 -1.67 11.79 -2.92
C PRO A 80 -0.39 11.10 -3.44
N ILE A 81 -0.42 9.80 -3.71
CA ILE A 81 0.72 9.07 -4.27
C ILE A 81 0.89 9.30 -5.78
N GLU A 82 -0.16 9.65 -6.53
CA GLU A 82 -0.08 9.82 -7.98
C GLU A 82 0.89 10.95 -8.40
N PRO A 83 0.87 12.14 -7.77
CA PRO A 83 1.87 13.17 -8.03
C PRO A 83 3.31 12.71 -7.71
N VAL A 84 3.49 11.86 -6.69
CA VAL A 84 4.80 11.31 -6.32
C VAL A 84 5.31 10.37 -7.42
N TRP A 85 4.46 9.48 -7.92
CA TRP A 85 4.80 8.61 -9.05
C TRP A 85 5.09 9.40 -10.32
N HIS A 86 4.34 10.46 -10.58
CA HIS A 86 4.60 11.35 -11.71
C HIS A 86 6.01 11.95 -11.63
N LYS A 87 6.37 12.55 -10.49
CA LYS A 87 7.72 13.11 -10.27
C LYS A 87 8.79 12.04 -10.39
N LEU A 88 8.60 10.86 -9.81
CA LEU A 88 9.57 9.77 -9.91
C LEU A 88 9.82 9.37 -11.36
N LYS A 89 8.75 9.14 -12.15
CA LYS A 89 8.86 8.80 -13.57
C LYS A 89 9.59 9.88 -14.36
N THR A 90 9.33 11.15 -14.07
CA THR A 90 10.03 12.27 -14.72
C THR A 90 11.53 12.24 -14.43
N HIS A 91 11.94 11.99 -13.18
CA HIS A 91 13.36 11.88 -12.84
C HIS A 91 14.03 10.67 -13.51
N LEU A 92 13.38 9.51 -13.51
CA LEU A 92 13.91 8.29 -14.13
C LEU A 92 14.06 8.41 -15.66
N ARG A 93 13.23 9.24 -16.31
CA ARG A 93 13.31 9.48 -17.77
C ARG A 93 14.31 10.57 -18.15
N ALA A 94 14.70 11.41 -17.18
CA ALA A 94 15.68 12.47 -17.37
C ALA A 94 17.13 12.00 -17.14
N GLN A 95 17.30 10.76 -16.64
CA GLN A 95 18.56 10.04 -16.54
C GLN A 95 18.76 9.16 -17.78
#